data_AF-A0A6D2KUD3-F1
#
_entry.id   AF-A0A6D2KUD3-F1
#
_cell.length_a   1.000
_cell.length_b   1.000
_cell.length_c   1.000
_cell.angle_alpha   90.00
_cell.angle_beta   90.00
_cell.angle_gamma   90.00
#
_symmetry.space_group_name_H-M   'P 1'
#
loop_
_entity.id
_entity.type
_entity.pdbx_description
1 polymer ?
#
loop_
_entity_poly.entity_id
_entity_poly.type
_entity_poly.pdbx_seq_one_letter_code
_entity_poly.pdbx_strand_id
1 'polypeptide(L)'
;MQCMLRHKKLVMVFETDCSDVVKMVSKPEEWPAFAILLDKVDKCKMGFTSFSIVHIPRMNNTKADKLARSARALPTDVYYVNSVSPAWIPEFCR
;
A
#
# COMPACT_ATOMS: atom_id res chain seq x y z
N MET A 1 -5.56 1.26 2.00
CA MET A 1 -6.67 1.64 1.10
C MET A 1 -7.91 2.10 1.87
N GLN A 2 -8.38 1.36 2.88
CA GLN A 2 -9.59 1.71 3.66
C GLN A 2 -9.60 3.14 4.24
N CYS A 3 -8.46 3.69 4.65
CA CYS A 3 -8.37 5.07 5.10
C CYS A 3 -8.85 6.07 4.02
N MET A 4 -8.49 5.85 2.75
CA MET A 4 -8.94 6.69 1.64
C MET A 4 -10.47 6.65 1.48
N LEU A 5 -11.06 5.45 1.60
CA LEU A 5 -12.51 5.27 1.56
C LEU A 5 -13.21 6.00 2.71
N ARG A 6 -12.67 5.92 3.94
CA ARG A 6 -13.20 6.66 5.11
C ARG A 6 -13.19 8.17 4.89
N HIS A 7 -12.20 8.68 4.18
CA HIS A 7 -12.10 10.10 3.81
C HIS A 7 -12.77 10.44 2.47
N LYS A 8 -13.63 9.57 1.93
CA LYS A 8 -14.38 9.76 0.67
C LYS A 8 -13.49 10.05 -0.55
N LYS A 9 -12.23 9.59 -0.53
CA LYS A 9 -11.35 9.62 -1.71
C LYS A 9 -11.61 8.38 -2.57
N LEU A 10 -12.57 8.50 -3.48
CA LEU A 10 -13.09 7.37 -4.28
C LEU A 10 -12.43 7.23 -5.66
N VAL A 11 -11.65 8.22 -6.09
CA VAL A 11 -10.86 8.19 -7.33
C VAL A 11 -9.40 8.20 -6.93
N MET A 12 -8.71 7.10 -7.16
CA MET A 12 -7.34 6.92 -6.66
C MET A 12 -6.43 6.25 -7.69
N VAL A 13 -5.23 6.81 -7.83
CA VAL A 13 -4.07 6.15 -8.43
C VAL A 13 -3.13 5.81 -7.27
N PHE A 14 -2.90 4.52 -7.07
CA PHE A 14 -1.91 4.04 -6.12
C PHE A 14 -0.59 3.78 -6.85
N GLU A 15 0.52 4.13 -6.21
CA GLU A 15 1.85 4.01 -6.80
C GLU A 15 2.68 3.02 -5.97
N THR A 16 3.50 2.22 -6.65
CA THR A 16 4.42 1.27 -6.02
C THR A 16 5.70 1.15 -6.83
N ASP A 17 6.83 0.93 -6.18
CA ASP A 17 8.09 0.58 -6.84
C ASP A 17 8.27 -0.94 -7.02
N CYS A 18 7.27 -1.74 -6.63
CA CYS A 18 7.29 -3.17 -6.82
C CYS A 18 6.45 -3.56 -8.05
N SER A 19 7.13 -3.90 -9.14
CA SER A 19 6.48 -4.31 -10.39
C SER A 19 5.64 -5.59 -10.23
N ASP A 20 6.05 -6.49 -9.32
CA ASP A 20 5.30 -7.72 -9.06
C ASP A 20 3.97 -7.45 -8.38
N VAL A 21 3.84 -6.41 -7.54
CA VAL A 21 2.53 -6.00 -6.97
C VAL A 21 1.55 -5.59 -8.07
N VAL A 22 2.03 -4.89 -9.10
CA VAL A 22 1.20 -4.53 -10.25
C VAL A 22 0.71 -5.80 -10.97
N LYS A 23 1.63 -6.75 -11.24
CA LYS A 23 1.28 -8.03 -11.90
C LYS A 23 0.34 -8.88 -11.06
N MET A 24 0.57 -8.99 -9.76
CA MET A 24 -0.26 -9.73 -8.82
C MET A 24 -1.71 -9.23 -8.80
N VAL A 25 -1.91 -7.92 -8.91
CA VAL A 25 -3.26 -7.32 -8.93
C VAL A 25 -3.90 -7.41 -10.32
N SER A 26 -3.11 -7.44 -11.39
CA SER A 26 -3.62 -7.63 -12.75
C SER A 26 -3.98 -9.08 -13.09
N LYS A 27 -3.24 -10.04 -12.53
CA LYS A 27 -3.38 -11.48 -12.80
C LYS A 27 -3.27 -12.31 -11.51
N PRO A 28 -4.25 -12.20 -10.59
CA PRO A 28 -4.18 -12.85 -9.29
C PRO A 28 -4.08 -14.39 -9.37
N GLU A 29 -4.60 -15.00 -10.43
CA GLU A 29 -4.55 -16.44 -10.70
C GLU A 29 -3.13 -17.00 -10.89
N GLU A 30 -2.18 -16.17 -11.34
CA GLU A 30 -0.76 -16.55 -11.48
C GLU A 30 -0.03 -16.57 -10.12
N TRP A 31 -0.67 -16.07 -9.05
CA TRP A 31 -0.05 -15.86 -7.72
C TRP A 31 -0.86 -16.52 -6.58
N PRO A 32 -1.10 -17.84 -6.62
CA PRO A 32 -1.98 -18.53 -5.68
C PRO A 32 -1.52 -18.44 -4.22
N ALA A 33 -0.21 -18.30 -3.97
CA ALA A 33 0.35 -18.11 -2.63
C ALA A 33 -0.16 -16.83 -1.94
N PHE A 34 -0.61 -15.84 -2.71
CA PHE A 34 -1.11 -14.56 -2.22
C PHE A 34 -2.64 -14.42 -2.31
N ALA A 35 -3.37 -15.49 -2.64
CA ALA A 35 -4.81 -15.44 -2.90
C ALA A 35 -5.63 -14.73 -1.79
N ILE A 36 -5.33 -15.02 -0.52
CA ILE A 36 -6.02 -14.40 0.63
C ILE A 36 -5.76 -12.88 0.69
N LEU A 37 -4.54 -12.44 0.35
CA LEU A 37 -4.18 -11.03 0.35
C LEU A 37 -4.81 -10.31 -0.86
N LEU A 38 -4.82 -10.97 -2.02
CA LEU A 38 -5.39 -10.41 -3.25
C LEU A 38 -6.92 -10.30 -3.15
N ASP A 39 -7.62 -11.24 -2.52
CA ASP A 39 -9.05 -11.12 -2.19
C ASP A 39 -9.35 -9.88 -1.32
N LYS A 40 -8.48 -9.57 -0.35
CA LYS A 40 -8.63 -8.35 0.47
C LYS A 40 -8.41 -7.08 -0.35
N VAL A 41 -7.48 -7.09 -1.30
CA VAL A 41 -7.24 -5.97 -2.21
C VAL A 41 -8.45 -5.78 -3.13
N ASP A 42 -9.01 -6.85 -3.66
CA ASP A 42 -10.18 -6.80 -4.55
C ASP A 42 -11.43 -6.25 -3.83
N LYS A 43 -11.70 -6.73 -2.62
CA LYS A 43 -12.76 -6.16 -1.76
C LYS A 43 -12.56 -4.66 -1.50
N CYS A 44 -11.32 -4.20 -1.32
CA CYS A 44 -11.05 -2.77 -1.17
C CYS A 44 -11.28 -2.02 -2.49
N LYS A 45 -10.87 -2.59 -3.62
CA LYS A 45 -11.04 -2.02 -4.96
C LYS A 45 -12.51 -1.74 -5.29
N MET A 46 -13.42 -2.64 -4.92
CA MET A 46 -14.87 -2.46 -5.11
C MET A 46 -15.43 -1.20 -4.43
N GLY A 47 -14.76 -0.65 -3.43
CA GLY A 47 -15.17 0.58 -2.76
C GLY A 47 -14.83 1.87 -3.51
N PHE A 48 -14.00 1.81 -4.56
CA PHE A 48 -13.57 2.99 -5.33
C PHE A 48 -14.38 3.13 -6.62
N THR A 49 -14.66 4.37 -7.01
CA THR A 49 -15.26 4.70 -8.32
C THR A 49 -14.23 4.55 -9.45
N SER A 50 -12.98 4.89 -9.17
CA SER A 50 -11.86 4.70 -10.08
C SER A 50 -10.62 4.28 -9.31
N PHE A 51 -9.94 3.26 -9.83
CA PHE A 51 -8.86 2.57 -9.16
C PHE A 51 -7.78 2.14 -10.14
N SER A 52 -6.53 2.51 -9.87
CA SER A 52 -5.36 1.95 -10.54
C SER A 52 -4.20 1.75 -9.57
N ILE A 53 -3.33 0.79 -9.87
CA ILE A 53 -2.01 0.65 -9.25
C ILE A 53 -0.98 0.74 -10.37
N VAL A 54 -0.03 1.66 -10.26
CA VAL A 54 1.01 1.88 -11.27
C VAL A 54 2.39 1.71 -10.67
N HIS A 55 3.31 1.22 -11.51
CA HIS A 55 4.71 1.12 -11.14
C HIS A 55 5.41 2.48 -11.30
N ILE A 56 6.17 2.89 -10.29
CA ILE A 56 7.06 4.05 -10.32
C ILE A 56 8.50 3.64 -10.00
N PRO A 57 9.54 4.34 -10.49
CA PRO A 57 10.90 4.07 -10.07
C PRO A 57 11.07 4.18 -8.55
N ARG A 58 11.94 3.34 -7.97
CA ARG A 58 12.25 3.36 -6.52
C ARG A 58 12.72 4.73 -6.02
N MET A 59 13.42 5.49 -6.87
CA MET A 59 13.85 6.86 -6.60
C MET A 59 12.68 7.84 -6.43
N ASN A 60 11.49 7.51 -6.94
CA ASN A 60 10.28 8.31 -6.81
C ASN A 60 9.43 7.84 -5.62
N ASN A 61 9.63 6.62 -5.13
CA ASN A 61 8.91 6.06 -3.97
C ASN A 61 9.64 6.25 -2.62
N THR A 62 10.50 7.26 -2.50
CA THR A 62 11.44 7.40 -1.37
C THR A 62 10.75 7.52 -0.01
N LYS A 63 9.59 8.19 0.06
CA LYS A 63 8.83 8.34 1.31
C LYS A 63 8.33 6.98 1.81
N ALA A 64 7.65 6.21 0.97
CA ALA A 64 7.17 4.88 1.36
C ALA A 64 8.31 3.91 1.67
N ASP A 65 9.40 3.98 0.92
CA ASP A 65 10.57 3.12 1.13
C ASP A 65 11.30 3.43 2.45
N LYS A 66 11.42 4.71 2.83
CA LYS A 66 11.91 5.10 4.15
C LYS A 66 11.01 4.55 5.26
N LEU A 67 9.68 4.69 5.13
CA LEU A 67 8.74 4.16 6.11
C LEU A 67 8.86 2.64 6.28
N ALA A 68 8.93 1.90 5.16
CA ALA A 68 9.08 0.45 5.19
C ALA A 68 10.41 0.02 5.81
N ARG A 69 11.51 0.72 5.52
CA ARG A 69 12.82 0.48 6.16
C ARG A 69 12.80 0.76 7.65
N SER A 70 12.23 1.89 8.07
CA SER A 70 12.12 2.25 9.48
C SER A 70 11.29 1.23 10.25
N ALA A 71 10.16 0.77 9.67
CA ALA A 71 9.33 -0.27 10.27
C ALA A 71 10.10 -1.60 10.45
N ARG A 72 10.88 -2.03 9.45
CA ARG A 72 11.70 -3.25 9.54
C ARG A 72 12.85 -3.16 10.55
N ALA A 73 13.34 -1.96 10.85
CA ALA A 73 14.41 -1.76 11.80
C ALA A 73 13.93 -1.80 13.26
N LEU A 74 12.61 -1.81 13.49
CA LEU A 74 12.06 -1.89 14.84
C LEU A 74 12.28 -3.29 15.42
N PRO A 75 12.60 -3.40 16.72
CA PRO A 75 12.87 -4.68 17.38
C PRO A 75 11.62 -5.54 17.59
N THR A 76 10.43 -5.00 17.32
CA THR A 76 9.15 -5.68 17.46
C THR A 76 8.39 -5.59 16.15
N ASP A 77 7.73 -6.69 15.76
CA ASP A 77 6.81 -6.69 14.64
C ASP A 77 5.71 -5.64 14.82
N VAL A 78 5.59 -4.73 13.86
CA VAL A 78 4.56 -3.71 13.85
C VAL A 78 3.32 -4.25 13.14
N TYR A 79 2.37 -4.76 13.90
CA TYR A 79 1.05 -5.20 13.38
C TYR A 79 0.03 -4.05 13.25
N TYR A 80 0.41 -2.82 13.62
CA TYR A 80 -0.53 -1.72 13.81
C TYR A 80 -0.58 -0.76 12.61
N VAL A 81 -1.67 -0.81 11.84
CA VAL A 81 -1.98 0.15 10.77
C VAL A 81 -3.09 1.09 11.27
N ASN A 82 -2.70 2.24 11.83
CA ASN A 82 -3.65 3.30 12.20
C ASN A 82 -3.57 4.47 11.21
N SER A 83 -4.60 5.30 11.17
CA SER A 83 -4.65 6.54 10.39
C SER A 83 -3.82 7.67 11.02
N VAL A 84 -3.21 7.43 12.18
CA VAL A 84 -2.37 8.39 12.91
C VAL A 84 -0.91 7.96 12.77
N SER A 85 -0.04 8.91 12.44
CA SER A 85 1.41 8.67 12.39
C SER A 85 1.92 8.28 13.78
N PRO A 86 2.54 7.11 13.95
CA PRO A 86 3.25 6.77 15.17
C PRO A 86 4.37 7.79 15.47
N ALA A 87 4.65 8.04 16.74
CA ALA A 87 5.69 8.98 17.17
C ALA A 87 7.11 8.62 16.68
N TRP A 88 7.34 7.37 16.29
CA TRP A 88 8.62 6.90 15.74
C TRP A 88 8.81 7.22 14.27
N ILE A 89 7.77 7.65 13.55
CA ILE A 89 7.89 8.20 12.20
C ILE A 89 8.26 9.68 12.36
N PRO A 90 9.51 10.11 12.05
CA PRO A 90 9.84 11.53 11.92
C PRO A 90 8.82 12.23 11.02
N GLU A 91 8.67 13.55 11.11
CA GLU A 91 7.88 14.36 10.17
C GLU A 91 8.43 14.27 8.72
N PHE A 92 8.34 13.09 8.09
CA PHE A 92 8.64 12.84 6.68
C PHE A 92 7.56 13.43 5.77
N CYS A 93 6.54 14.04 6.37
CA CYS A 93 5.48 14.82 5.75
C CYS A 93 5.74 16.33 5.94
N ARG A 94 6.89 16.81 5.47
CA ARG A 94 6.93 18.11 4.78
C ARG A 94 7.14 17.87 3.28
#